data_AF-A0A7Y6PYX8-F1
#
_entry.id   AF-A0A7Y6PYX8-F1
#
_cell.length_a   1.000
_cell.length_b   1.000
_cell.length_c   1.000
_cell.angle_alpha   90.00
_cell.angle_beta   90.00
_cell.angle_gamma   90.00
#
_symmetry.space_group_name_H-M   'P 1'
#
loop_
_entity.id
_entity.type
_entity.pdbx_description
1 polymer ?
#
loop_
_entity_poly.entity_id
_entity_poly.type
_entity_poly.pdbx_seq_one_letter_code
_entity_poly.pdbx_strand_id
1 'polypeptide(L)'
;MRLAILLLMLVVASPAWAGVPKPSGPLKAYKGPEGQVVVMILVDDDKRMLIHLRGIGGDLEGRTLLYDVNAMGNGKTDVFVNKKRGSKTYRSLILTQRDGEWEFYHPTKNNTSFGIYYSEKESEKYKIDDVMKAYKP
;
A
#
# COMPACT_ATOMS: atom_id res chain seq x y z
N MET A 1 -22.42 -26.63 54.36
CA MET A 1 -22.45 -25.47 53.43
C MET A 1 -21.01 -25.12 53.10
N ARG A 2 -20.54 -25.42 51.89
CA ARG A 2 -19.15 -25.13 51.48
C ARG A 2 -19.15 -24.53 50.07
N LEU A 3 -18.38 -23.46 49.98
CA LEU A 3 -18.16 -22.49 48.91
C LEU A 3 -18.46 -22.94 47.48
N ALA A 4 -19.28 -22.13 46.80
CA ALA A 4 -19.28 -21.99 45.35
C ALA A 4 -18.03 -21.20 44.93
N ILE A 5 -17.22 -21.77 44.04
CA ILE A 5 -16.19 -21.03 43.30
C ILE A 5 -16.73 -20.84 41.90
N LEU A 6 -17.33 -19.66 41.66
CA LEU A 6 -17.68 -19.21 40.32
C LEU A 6 -16.38 -18.69 39.68
N LEU A 7 -15.79 -19.49 38.79
CA LEU A 7 -14.65 -19.07 37.98
C LEU A 7 -15.19 -18.19 36.84
N LEU A 8 -15.16 -16.87 37.04
CA LEU A 8 -15.49 -15.89 36.01
C LEU A 8 -14.31 -15.86 35.00
N MET A 9 -14.38 -16.67 33.94
CA MET A 9 -13.48 -16.52 32.81
C MET A 9 -13.83 -15.21 32.08
N LEU A 10 -13.09 -14.15 32.40
CA LEU A 10 -12.98 -12.97 31.53
C LEU A 10 -12.28 -13.43 30.24
N VAL A 11 -13.05 -13.79 29.22
CA VAL A 11 -12.55 -13.80 27.85
C VAL A 11 -12.36 -12.33 27.48
N VAL A 12 -11.13 -11.85 27.64
CA VAL A 12 -10.68 -10.59 27.07
C VAL A 12 -10.85 -10.73 25.56
N ALA A 13 -11.94 -10.19 25.02
CA ALA A 13 -12.10 -9.99 23.61
C ALA A 13 -10.99 -9.02 23.18
N SER A 14 -9.87 -9.57 22.70
CA SER A 14 -8.88 -8.78 21.98
C SER A 14 -9.63 -8.01 20.90
N PRO A 15 -9.57 -6.68 20.86
CA PRO A 15 -10.14 -5.95 19.75
C PRO A 15 -9.38 -6.42 18.52
N ALA A 16 -10.03 -7.27 17.71
CA ALA A 16 -9.58 -7.53 16.37
C ALA A 16 -9.48 -6.15 15.71
N TRP A 17 -8.26 -5.73 15.38
CA TRP A 17 -8.00 -4.59 14.51
C TRP A 17 -8.52 -4.94 13.11
N ALA A 18 -9.84 -5.05 12.98
CA ALA A 18 -10.54 -5.20 11.73
C ALA A 18 -10.36 -3.88 10.98
N GLY A 19 -9.40 -3.83 10.05
CA GLY A 19 -9.18 -2.66 9.21
C GLY A 19 -7.71 -2.29 8.96
N VAL A 20 -6.75 -2.85 9.72
CA VAL A 20 -5.32 -2.65 9.43
C VAL A 20 -4.89 -3.65 8.35
N PRO A 21 -4.36 -3.19 7.19
CA PRO A 21 -3.87 -4.08 6.15
C PRO A 21 -2.79 -5.02 6.69
N LYS A 22 -2.74 -6.27 6.24
CA LYS A 22 -1.70 -7.23 6.66
C LYS A 22 -0.68 -7.44 5.54
N PRO A 23 0.62 -7.19 5.75
CA PRO A 23 1.66 -7.50 4.78
C PRO A 23 1.60 -8.95 4.29
N SER A 24 1.58 -9.11 2.97
CA SER A 24 1.57 -10.40 2.27
C SER A 24 2.91 -10.73 1.63
N GLY A 25 3.83 -9.75 1.57
CA GLY A 25 5.14 -9.93 0.99
C GLY A 25 6.17 -8.92 1.53
N PRO A 26 7.41 -8.99 1.01
CA PRO A 26 8.45 -8.06 1.41
C PRO A 26 8.14 -6.64 0.93
N LEU A 27 8.66 -5.67 1.67
CA LEU A 27 8.74 -4.28 1.23
C LEU A 27 9.76 -4.16 0.10
N LYS A 28 9.38 -3.47 -0.98
CA LYS A 28 10.30 -3.12 -2.07
C LYS A 28 10.21 -1.63 -2.34
N ALA A 29 11.37 -0.98 -2.48
CA ALA A 29 11.46 0.40 -2.91
C ALA A 29 11.96 0.50 -4.34
N TYR A 30 11.37 1.43 -5.06
CA TYR A 30 11.66 1.73 -6.46
C TYR A 30 12.04 3.19 -6.61
N LYS A 31 12.98 3.50 -7.50
CA LYS A 31 13.43 4.86 -7.77
C LYS A 31 12.95 5.35 -9.12
N GLY A 32 12.56 6.62 -9.18
CA GLY A 32 12.33 7.35 -10.41
C GLY A 32 13.58 8.10 -10.90
N PRO A 33 13.53 8.66 -12.11
CA PRO A 33 14.68 9.26 -12.79
C PRO A 33 15.22 10.52 -12.10
N GLU A 34 14.40 11.26 -11.36
CA GLU A 34 14.80 12.51 -10.67
C GLU A 34 14.93 12.31 -9.15
N GLY A 35 15.08 11.06 -8.71
CA GLY A 35 15.25 10.71 -7.30
C GLY A 35 13.94 10.49 -6.54
N GLN A 36 12.81 10.40 -7.23
CA GLN A 36 11.54 9.93 -6.64
C GLN A 36 11.74 8.54 -6.02
N VAL A 37 11.03 8.26 -4.93
CA VAL A 37 11.01 6.94 -4.31
C VAL A 37 9.56 6.50 -4.11
N VAL A 38 9.26 5.30 -4.59
CA VAL A 38 7.98 4.61 -4.44
C VAL A 38 8.22 3.33 -3.68
N VAL A 39 7.76 3.26 -2.45
CA VAL A 39 7.87 2.07 -1.60
C VAL A 39 6.55 1.31 -1.66
N MET A 40 6.63 0.01 -1.92
CA MET A 40 5.48 -0.86 -2.18
C MET A 40 5.49 -2.04 -1.23
N ILE A 41 4.31 -2.36 -0.68
CA ILE A 41 4.08 -3.55 0.14
C ILE A 41 2.75 -4.15 -0.29
N LEU A 42 2.78 -5.40 -0.78
CA LEU A 42 1.54 -6.15 -1.01
C LEU A 42 0.91 -6.50 0.34
N VAL A 43 -0.41 -6.36 0.43
CA VAL A 43 -1.19 -6.60 1.64
C VAL A 43 -2.50 -7.32 1.32
N ASP A 44 -3.04 -8.01 2.32
CA ASP A 44 -4.33 -8.70 2.29
C ASP A 44 -4.45 -9.73 1.17
N ASP A 45 -3.52 -10.68 1.18
CA ASP A 45 -3.36 -11.78 0.22
C ASP A 45 -3.13 -11.25 -1.21
N ASP A 46 -2.23 -10.27 -1.33
CA ASP A 46 -1.83 -9.61 -2.58
C ASP A 46 -2.96 -8.88 -3.35
N LYS A 47 -4.12 -8.68 -2.71
CA LYS A 47 -5.27 -7.97 -3.31
C LYS A 47 -5.14 -6.46 -3.25
N ARG A 48 -4.30 -5.96 -2.33
CA ARG A 48 -4.08 -4.53 -2.12
C ARG A 48 -2.59 -4.24 -2.01
N MET A 49 -2.23 -2.99 -2.17
CA MET A 49 -0.86 -2.52 -2.05
C MET A 49 -0.82 -1.23 -1.23
N LEU A 50 0.02 -1.21 -0.20
CA LEU A 50 0.43 0.02 0.45
C LEU A 50 1.56 0.64 -0.37
N ILE A 51 1.37 1.91 -0.74
CA ILE A 51 2.33 2.70 -1.49
C ILE A 51 2.72 3.91 -0.63
N HIS A 52 4.01 4.02 -0.31
CA HIS A 52 4.59 5.21 0.31
C HIS A 52 5.41 6.00 -0.71
N LEU A 53 5.12 7.30 -0.80
CA LEU A 53 5.62 8.17 -1.86
C LEU A 53 6.56 9.24 -1.29
N ARG A 54 7.74 9.41 -1.88
CA ARG A 54 8.72 10.44 -1.51
C ARG A 54 9.37 11.07 -2.73
N GLY A 55 9.62 12.37 -2.70
CA GLY A 55 10.17 13.12 -3.83
C GLY A 55 9.18 13.30 -4.99
N ILE A 56 7.90 13.00 -4.78
CA ILE A 56 6.83 13.15 -5.78
C ILE A 56 6.27 14.59 -5.75
N GLY A 57 6.37 15.24 -4.60
CA GLY A 57 5.84 16.58 -4.34
C GLY A 57 4.32 16.63 -4.24
N GLY A 58 3.80 17.81 -3.89
CA GLY A 58 2.36 18.05 -3.72
C GLY A 58 1.75 17.27 -2.56
N ASP A 59 0.45 16.99 -2.66
CA ASP A 59 -0.33 16.38 -1.56
C ASP A 59 0.02 14.92 -1.25
N LEU A 60 0.82 14.28 -2.09
CA LEU A 60 1.21 12.87 -1.95
C LEU A 60 2.55 12.70 -1.23
N GLU A 61 3.30 13.78 -1.03
CA GLU A 61 4.63 13.73 -0.43
C GLU A 61 4.59 13.16 0.99
N GLY A 62 5.37 12.11 1.23
CA GLY A 62 5.48 11.43 2.52
C GLY A 62 4.26 10.62 2.93
N ARG A 63 3.24 10.48 2.06
CA ARG A 63 2.02 9.73 2.40
C ARG A 63 2.15 8.26 2.07
N THR A 64 1.58 7.44 2.94
CA THR A 64 1.32 6.02 2.69
C THR A 64 -0.17 5.84 2.39
N LEU A 65 -0.48 5.28 1.23
CA LEU A 65 -1.85 5.12 0.73
C LEU A 65 -2.09 3.66 0.35
N LEU A 66 -3.32 3.19 0.56
CA LEU A 66 -3.73 1.82 0.26
C LEU A 66 -4.52 1.79 -1.05
N TYR A 67 -4.13 0.90 -1.96
CA TYR A 67 -4.72 0.80 -3.29
C TYR A 67 -5.08 -0.64 -3.67
N ASP A 68 -6.05 -0.78 -4.57
CA ASP A 68 -6.47 -2.07 -5.10
C ASP A 68 -5.46 -2.57 -6.14
N VAL A 69 -5.07 -3.84 -6.04
CA VAL A 69 -4.22 -4.53 -7.01
C VAL A 69 -5.07 -5.39 -7.92
N ASN A 70 -4.77 -5.37 -9.21
CA ASN A 70 -5.38 -6.22 -10.22
C ASN A 70 -4.29 -6.93 -11.03
N ALA A 71 -4.02 -8.18 -10.68
CA ALA A 71 -3.12 -9.03 -11.46
C ALA A 71 -3.91 -9.64 -12.64
N MET A 72 -3.60 -9.22 -13.87
CA MET A 72 -4.37 -9.58 -15.07
C MET A 72 -3.90 -10.86 -15.77
N GLY A 73 -3.09 -11.69 -15.12
CA GLY A 73 -2.36 -12.77 -15.79
C GLY A 73 -1.26 -12.23 -16.74
N ASN A 74 -0.45 -13.13 -17.31
CA ASN A 74 0.63 -12.78 -18.25
C ASN A 74 1.67 -11.77 -17.73
N GLY A 75 1.94 -11.77 -16.42
CA GLY A 75 2.93 -10.89 -15.81
C GLY A 75 2.54 -9.41 -15.73
N LYS A 76 1.28 -9.06 -16.05
CA LYS A 76 0.77 -7.70 -15.93
C LYS A 76 0.07 -7.48 -14.59
N THR A 77 0.48 -6.43 -13.89
CA THR A 77 -0.13 -6.01 -12.61
C THR A 77 -0.50 -4.54 -12.67
N ASP A 78 -1.77 -4.20 -12.47
CA ASP A 78 -2.22 -2.81 -12.42
C ASP A 78 -2.66 -2.46 -10.99
N VAL A 79 -2.32 -1.27 -10.54
CA VAL A 79 -2.73 -0.72 -9.24
C VAL A 79 -3.58 0.52 -9.48
N PHE A 80 -4.74 0.57 -8.82
CA PHE A 80 -5.74 1.61 -9.06
C PHE A 80 -6.03 2.45 -7.83
N VAL A 81 -6.20 3.76 -8.05
CA VAL A 81 -6.84 4.67 -7.10
C VAL A 81 -8.32 4.86 -7.47
N ASN A 82 -9.19 4.65 -6.50
CA ASN A 82 -10.61 4.99 -6.61
C ASN A 82 -10.78 6.49 -6.35
N LYS A 83 -11.29 7.22 -7.35
CA LYS A 83 -11.62 8.65 -7.28
C LYS A 83 -13.14 8.82 -7.28
N LYS A 84 -13.68 9.58 -6.34
CA LYS A 84 -15.09 9.98 -6.38
C LYS A 84 -15.26 11.26 -7.22
N ARG A 85 -16.24 11.27 -8.11
CA ARG A 85 -16.68 12.47 -8.84
C ARG A 85 -18.21 12.51 -8.82
N GLY A 86 -18.75 13.34 -7.94
CA GLY A 86 -20.18 13.32 -7.61
C GLY A 86 -20.58 12.00 -6.94
N SER A 87 -21.66 11.39 -7.40
CA SER A 87 -22.13 10.07 -6.93
C SER A 87 -21.38 8.88 -7.54
N LYS A 88 -20.52 9.11 -8.54
CA LYS A 88 -19.82 8.05 -9.28
C LYS A 88 -18.40 7.85 -8.78
N THR A 89 -17.97 6.60 -8.67
CA THR A 89 -16.58 6.20 -8.40
C THR A 89 -15.91 5.80 -9.70
N TYR A 90 -14.75 6.39 -9.98
CA TYR A 90 -13.91 6.11 -11.13
C TYR A 90 -12.59 5.50 -10.67
N ARG A 91 -12.02 4.60 -11.47
CA ARG A 91 -10.68 4.06 -11.25
C ARG A 91 -9.67 4.79 -12.11
N SER A 92 -8.54 5.16 -11.51
CA SER A 92 -7.39 5.74 -12.19
C SER A 92 -6.17 4.87 -11.91
N LEU A 93 -5.39 4.56 -12.93
CA LEU A 93 -4.14 3.83 -12.79
C LEU A 93 -3.14 4.68 -12.00
N ILE A 94 -2.40 4.07 -11.06
CA ILE A 94 -1.28 4.71 -10.36
C ILE A 94 0.04 3.96 -10.57
N LEU A 95 -0.02 2.64 -10.69
CA LEU A 95 1.12 1.82 -11.07
C LEU A 95 0.67 0.79 -12.09
N THR A 96 1.54 0.49 -13.05
CA THR A 96 1.41 -0.71 -13.89
C THR A 96 2.75 -1.41 -13.94
N GLN A 97 2.71 -2.73 -13.89
CA GLN A 97 3.84 -3.60 -14.15
C GLN A 97 3.63 -4.27 -15.50
N ARG A 98 4.63 -4.17 -16.37
CA ARG A 98 4.68 -4.89 -17.63
C ARG A 98 6.09 -5.41 -17.84
N ASP A 99 6.21 -6.69 -18.18
CA ASP A 99 7.49 -7.34 -18.47
C ASP A 99 8.53 -7.18 -17.33
N GLY A 100 8.05 -7.11 -16.08
CA GLY A 100 8.87 -6.92 -14.88
C GLY A 100 9.19 -5.46 -14.53
N GLU A 101 8.96 -4.52 -15.44
CA GLU A 101 9.18 -3.09 -15.25
C GLU A 101 7.94 -2.40 -14.70
N TRP A 102 8.15 -1.44 -13.81
CA TRP A 102 7.07 -0.66 -13.20
C TRP A 102 7.04 0.75 -13.79
N GLU A 103 5.85 1.25 -14.05
CA GLU A 103 5.61 2.65 -14.41
C GLU A 103 4.65 3.28 -13.41
N PHE A 104 5.00 4.47 -12.94
CA PHE A 104 4.18 5.27 -12.04
C PHE A 104 3.42 6.35 -12.82
N TYR A 105 2.14 6.49 -12.52
CA TYR A 105 1.24 7.50 -13.08
C TYR A 105 0.77 8.43 -11.96
N HIS A 106 1.09 9.72 -12.06
CA HIS A 106 0.77 10.67 -11.00
C HIS A 106 -0.75 10.89 -10.91
N PRO A 107 -1.40 10.63 -9.75
CA PRO A 107 -2.85 10.61 -9.68
C PRO A 107 -3.49 12.02 -9.76
N THR A 108 -2.75 13.09 -9.49
CA THR A 108 -3.26 14.48 -9.57
C THR A 108 -2.63 15.34 -10.66
N LYS A 109 -1.57 14.87 -11.34
CA LYS A 109 -0.89 15.61 -12.41
C LYS A 109 -1.07 14.83 -13.70
N ASN A 110 -2.03 15.27 -14.52
CA ASN A 110 -2.31 14.63 -15.79
C ASN A 110 -1.04 14.61 -16.67
N ASN A 111 -0.89 13.57 -17.48
CA ASN A 111 0.26 13.35 -18.38
C ASN A 111 1.63 13.30 -17.68
N THR A 112 1.67 13.09 -16.36
CA THR A 112 2.91 12.82 -15.63
C THR A 112 3.00 11.33 -15.33
N SER A 113 3.82 10.62 -16.10
CA SER A 113 4.24 9.26 -15.79
C SER A 113 5.75 9.12 -15.92
N PHE A 114 6.31 8.15 -15.22
CA PHE A 114 7.72 7.79 -15.35
C PHE A 114 7.95 6.35 -14.93
N GLY A 115 8.93 5.72 -15.58
CA GLY A 115 9.43 4.40 -15.18
C GLY A 115 10.08 4.46 -13.80
N ILE A 116 9.86 3.43 -13.00
CA ILE A 116 10.52 3.24 -11.71
C ILE A 116 11.22 1.88 -11.68
N TYR A 117 12.44 1.89 -11.17
CA TYR A 117 13.30 0.71 -11.15
C TYR A 117 13.59 0.27 -9.72
N TYR A 118 13.70 -1.04 -9.50
CA TYR A 118 13.98 -1.59 -8.18
C TYR A 118 15.30 -1.04 -7.64
N SER A 119 15.30 -0.66 -6.36
CA SER A 119 16.50 -0.21 -5.66
C SER A 119 16.62 -0.89 -4.31
N GLU A 120 17.56 -1.84 -4.23
CA GLU A 120 17.90 -2.53 -2.99
C GLU A 120 18.34 -1.54 -1.90
N LYS A 121 19.24 -0.61 -2.25
CA LYS A 121 19.71 0.46 -1.35
C LYS A 121 18.58 1.31 -0.77
N GLU A 122 17.53 1.62 -1.53
CA GLU A 122 16.38 2.34 -0.95
C GLU A 122 15.53 1.39 -0.11
N SER A 123 15.35 0.14 -0.53
CA SER A 123 14.53 -0.85 0.19
C SER A 123 15.04 -1.09 1.61
N GLU A 124 16.36 -1.14 1.81
CA GLU A 124 17.00 -1.28 3.12
C GLU A 124 16.75 -0.10 4.08
N LYS A 125 16.43 1.09 3.57
CA LYS A 125 16.17 2.27 4.40
C LYS A 125 14.79 2.28 5.02
N TYR A 126 13.85 1.49 4.49
CA TYR A 126 12.47 1.46 4.94
C TYR A 126 12.17 0.15 5.67
N LYS A 127 11.47 0.26 6.80
CA LYS A 127 10.96 -0.89 7.53
C LYS A 127 9.46 -1.01 7.29
N ILE A 128 8.97 -2.24 7.16
CA ILE A 128 7.53 -2.53 7.01
C ILE A 128 6.73 -1.81 8.11
N ASP A 129 7.16 -1.95 9.37
CA ASP A 129 6.47 -1.34 10.52
C ASP A 129 6.33 0.18 10.41
N ASP A 130 7.33 0.87 9.86
CA ASP A 130 7.31 2.33 9.72
C ASP A 130 6.30 2.76 8.65
N VAL A 131 6.25 2.03 7.53
CA VAL A 131 5.28 2.26 6.45
C VAL A 131 3.86 1.95 6.92
N MET A 132 3.68 0.85 7.66
CA MET A 132 2.39 0.45 8.25
C MET A 132 1.89 1.48 9.26
N LYS A 133 2.76 2.04 10.12
CA LYS A 133 2.42 3.11 11.07
C LYS A 133 2.10 4.44 10.38
N ALA A 134 2.75 4.72 9.24
CA ALA A 134 2.50 5.92 8.46
C ALA A 134 1.15 5.88 7.72
N TYR A 135 0.59 4.69 7.49
CA TYR A 135 -0.75 4.54 6.91
C TYR A 135 -1.81 5.05 7.89
N LYS A 136 -2.57 6.05 7.44
CA LYS A 136 -3.73 6.60 8.14
C LYS A 136 -4.96 6.38 7.24
N PRO A 137 -5.90 5.48 7.63
CA PRO A 137 -7.10 5.20 6.84
C PRO A 137 -8.02 6.42 6.71
#